data_AF-A0A2V2WZ41-F1
#
_entry.id   AF-A0A2V2WZ41-F1
#
_cell.length_a   1.000
_cell.length_b   1.000
_cell.length_c   1.000
_cell.angle_alpha   90.00
_cell.angle_beta   90.00
_cell.angle_gamma   90.00
#
_symmetry.space_group_name_H-M   'P 1'
#
loop_
_entity.id
_entity.type
_entity.pdbx_description
1 polymer ?
#
loop_
_entity_poly.entity_id
_entity_poly.type
_entity_poly.pdbx_seq_one_letter_code
_entity_poly.pdbx_strand_id
1 'polypeptide(L)'
;MAGPACGYLVMPHGFIFDHFGPKPIFILSMVLFPLGALLFALSFRGTIEGSVVRLSVFNGMLTLGCTLYDVVYMMTIMSHFPNSRGPVVAILKSYIGLGSAIVGSIQLAFFDGRPDHYFYFLMVLFFVTGAAGFFLVPLPSYHLTGYEEKHLGIEEKERRLARKSVYLRQQPPTIRFAIGIAFVVLLVIYLPLQSALVAYLGWGRTQRIIFASILIAVLVSLPLMALPVSCLERRETQREEDDCGGTERPSAGDEVANEPAVAGGPPKKVETDVDYIAPQYQTTFLQNLKTLKLWAFLWSIFSMGGTTFVIIYNASFVYAALADEEVDNAIKTLLTVLNGAGSAAGRLLMSYFEVWSQKRKAEDRVSIIVSVYFANACMILSLVLFLVVPRAALPLPYVLAAIGNGFSAASLVLVTRTVFAKDPAKHYNFIFLASVSSTIFLNRLLYGEWYTREARRRSVDVCLDRACVQLPLLVMLGFNVTAFISNAYVHWEYVKFNRQVLDERRRLFEEQQEGGDLWA
;
A
#
# COMPACT_ATOMS: atom_id res chain seq x y z
N MET A 1 -3.65 22.11 8.29
CA MET A 1 -2.73 20.94 8.36
C MET A 1 -2.91 20.07 9.61
N ALA A 2 -3.69 20.46 10.64
CA ALA A 2 -3.97 19.60 11.79
C ALA A 2 -4.79 18.34 11.42
N GLY A 3 -5.71 18.45 10.46
CA GLY A 3 -6.54 17.32 10.00
C GLY A 3 -5.73 16.10 9.56
N PRO A 4 -4.81 16.20 8.58
CA PRO A 4 -4.01 15.06 8.15
C PRO A 4 -3.14 14.47 9.26
N ALA A 5 -2.56 15.31 10.13
CA ALA A 5 -1.77 14.84 11.28
C ALA A 5 -2.61 13.99 12.25
N CYS A 6 -3.85 14.41 12.58
CA CYS A 6 -4.77 13.58 13.36
C CYS A 6 -5.21 12.32 12.62
N GLY A 7 -5.39 12.41 11.30
CA GLY A 7 -5.80 11.30 10.44
C GLY A 7 -4.80 10.14 10.37
N TYR A 8 -3.52 10.40 10.65
CA TYR A 8 -2.47 9.38 10.69
C TYR A 8 -2.23 8.81 12.09
N LEU A 9 -3.01 9.20 13.12
CA LEU A 9 -2.96 8.60 14.46
C LEU A 9 -3.67 7.23 14.51
N VAL A 10 -3.15 6.27 13.74
CA VAL A 10 -3.71 4.92 13.61
C VAL A 10 -3.14 3.91 14.61
N MET A 11 -2.11 4.29 15.36
CA MET A 11 -1.40 3.39 16.29
C MET A 11 -2.33 2.71 17.30
N PRO A 12 -3.23 3.40 18.04
CA PRO A 12 -4.17 2.74 18.96
C PRO A 12 -5.04 1.67 18.28
N HIS A 13 -5.40 1.91 17.02
CA HIS A 13 -6.25 1.04 16.23
C HIS A 13 -5.52 -0.23 15.77
N GLY A 14 -4.19 -0.20 15.70
CA GLY A 14 -3.39 -1.41 15.43
C GLY A 14 -3.45 -2.39 16.60
N PHE A 15 -3.49 -1.88 17.83
CA PHE A 15 -3.71 -2.71 19.02
C PHE A 15 -5.09 -3.33 19.03
N ILE A 16 -6.12 -2.56 18.66
CA ILE A 16 -7.49 -3.06 18.54
C ILE A 16 -7.57 -4.15 17.46
N PHE A 17 -6.94 -3.94 16.30
CA PHE A 17 -6.93 -4.92 15.22
C PHE A 17 -6.24 -6.23 15.61
N ASP A 18 -5.02 -6.18 16.14
CA ASP A 18 -4.29 -7.40 16.50
C ASP A 18 -4.96 -8.15 17.66
N HIS A 19 -5.68 -7.45 18.55
CA HIS A 19 -6.35 -8.07 19.70
C HIS A 19 -7.75 -8.61 19.39
N PHE A 20 -8.58 -7.85 18.68
CA PHE A 20 -10.00 -8.16 18.42
C PHE A 20 -10.31 -8.48 16.95
N GLY A 21 -9.34 -8.37 16.05
CA GLY A 21 -9.50 -8.58 14.62
C GLY A 21 -10.07 -7.36 13.88
N PRO A 22 -10.52 -7.54 12.63
CA PRO A 22 -10.90 -6.44 11.72
C PRO A 22 -12.24 -5.76 12.05
N LYS A 23 -13.18 -6.46 12.69
CA LYS A 23 -14.57 -6.00 12.85
C LYS A 23 -14.70 -4.66 13.58
N PRO A 24 -14.02 -4.40 14.72
CA PRO A 24 -14.12 -3.10 15.38
C PRO A 24 -13.57 -1.95 14.53
N ILE A 25 -12.55 -2.22 13.71
CA ILE A 25 -11.94 -1.21 12.84
C ILE A 25 -12.90 -0.83 11.71
N PHE A 26 -13.60 -1.80 11.12
CA PHE A 26 -14.66 -1.55 10.16
C PHE A 26 -15.78 -0.68 10.75
N ILE A 27 -16.25 -0.97 11.97
CA ILE A 27 -17.28 -0.17 12.63
C ILE A 27 -16.80 1.27 12.81
N LEU A 28 -15.57 1.45 13.29
CA LEU A 28 -15.02 2.78 13.53
C LEU A 28 -14.85 3.58 12.22
N SER A 29 -14.36 2.96 11.14
CA SER A 29 -14.21 3.63 9.85
C SER A 29 -15.57 4.02 9.24
N MET A 30 -16.58 3.15 9.36
CA MET A 30 -17.96 3.40 8.92
C MET A 30 -18.67 4.51 9.70
N VAL A 31 -18.16 4.90 10.87
CA VAL A 31 -18.69 6.04 11.62
C VAL A 31 -17.90 7.31 11.29
N LEU A 32 -16.57 7.25 11.40
CA LEU A 32 -15.71 8.44 11.32
C LEU A 32 -15.75 9.11 9.95
N PHE A 33 -15.61 8.35 8.85
CA PHE A 33 -15.60 8.95 7.52
C PHE A 33 -16.97 9.49 7.13
N PRO A 34 -18.08 8.72 7.24
CA PRO A 34 -19.40 9.24 6.93
C PRO A 34 -19.78 10.47 7.75
N LEU A 35 -19.42 10.50 9.04
CA LEU A 35 -19.64 11.68 9.88
C LEU A 35 -18.82 12.88 9.41
N GLY A 36 -17.53 12.70 9.08
CA GLY A 36 -16.71 13.77 8.50
C GLY A 36 -17.26 14.29 7.17
N ALA A 37 -17.74 13.40 6.29
CA ALA A 37 -18.35 13.74 5.00
C ALA A 37 -19.66 14.51 5.19
N LEU A 38 -20.52 14.07 6.10
CA LEU A 38 -21.76 14.75 6.46
C LEU A 38 -21.49 16.17 6.96
N LEU A 39 -20.52 16.34 7.86
CA LEU A 39 -20.17 17.65 8.41
C LEU A 39 -19.64 18.61 7.33
N PHE A 40 -18.83 18.11 6.38
CA PHE A 40 -18.44 18.90 5.20
C PHE A 40 -19.64 19.27 4.34
N ALA A 41 -20.54 18.33 4.04
CA ALA A 41 -21.72 18.60 3.23
C ALA A 41 -22.61 19.70 3.86
N LEU A 42 -22.81 19.63 5.18
CA LEU A 42 -23.56 20.64 5.94
C LEU A 42 -22.86 22.01 5.98
N SER A 43 -21.53 22.04 6.00
CA SER A 43 -20.77 23.29 5.88
C SER A 43 -20.87 23.91 4.48
N PHE A 44 -20.74 23.12 3.42
CA PHE A 44 -20.91 23.62 2.05
C PHE A 44 -22.33 24.08 1.75
N ARG A 45 -23.34 23.49 2.41
CA ARG A 45 -24.74 23.94 2.35
C ARG A 45 -25.01 25.21 3.15
N GLY A 46 -24.05 25.69 3.96
CA GLY A 46 -24.21 26.87 4.80
C GLY A 46 -24.97 26.63 6.11
N THR A 47 -25.27 25.37 6.46
CA THR A 47 -25.93 25.03 7.74
C THR A 47 -24.95 25.11 8.92
N ILE A 48 -23.69 24.75 8.69
CA ILE A 48 -22.61 24.87 9.67
C ILE A 48 -21.61 25.91 9.18
N GLU A 49 -21.42 26.98 9.93
CA GLU A 49 -20.42 28.00 9.61
C GLU A 49 -19.01 27.38 9.57
N GLY A 50 -18.36 27.50 8.42
CA GLY A 50 -17.04 26.95 8.16
C GLY A 50 -15.95 27.81 8.79
N SER A 51 -15.33 27.32 9.88
CA SER A 51 -14.09 27.88 10.41
C SER A 51 -12.91 26.97 10.11
N VAL A 52 -11.70 27.52 10.05
CA VAL A 52 -10.47 26.75 9.80
C VAL A 52 -10.33 25.59 10.79
N VAL A 53 -10.72 25.80 12.05
CA VAL A 53 -10.70 24.78 13.10
C VAL A 53 -11.72 23.68 12.82
N ARG A 54 -12.98 24.03 12.55
CA ARG A 54 -14.06 23.05 12.26
C ARG A 54 -13.72 22.21 11.03
N LEU A 55 -13.34 22.86 9.94
CA LEU A 55 -12.96 22.16 8.69
C LEU A 55 -11.72 21.28 8.89
N SER A 56 -10.78 21.67 9.76
CA SER A 56 -9.64 20.83 10.11
C SER A 56 -10.05 19.58 10.88
N VAL A 57 -11.01 19.68 11.81
CA VAL A 57 -11.57 18.54 12.54
C VAL A 57 -12.30 17.60 11.58
N PHE A 58 -13.18 18.14 10.72
CA PHE A 58 -13.91 17.34 9.73
C PHE A 58 -12.95 16.60 8.79
N ASN A 59 -11.90 17.27 8.34
CA ASN A 59 -10.85 16.65 7.52
C ASN A 59 -10.06 15.58 8.28
N GLY A 60 -9.81 15.80 9.58
CA GLY A 60 -9.19 14.80 10.44
C GLY A 60 -10.03 13.52 10.56
N MET A 61 -11.35 13.66 10.68
CA MET A 61 -12.28 12.52 10.73
C MET A 61 -12.31 11.74 9.41
N LEU A 62 -12.39 12.45 8.27
CA LEU A 62 -12.29 11.84 6.94
C LEU A 62 -10.97 11.09 6.76
N THR A 63 -9.86 11.76 7.08
CA THR A 63 -8.53 11.17 6.89
C THR A 63 -8.35 9.94 7.78
N LEU A 64 -8.79 10.00 9.05
CA LEU A 64 -8.73 8.86 9.97
C LEU A 64 -9.59 7.69 9.50
N GLY A 65 -10.83 7.93 9.06
CA GLY A 65 -11.68 6.86 8.54
C GLY A 65 -11.07 6.20 7.30
N CYS A 66 -10.49 6.98 6.38
CA CYS A 66 -9.76 6.47 5.22
C CYS A 66 -8.54 5.60 5.60
N THR A 67 -7.69 6.08 6.51
CA THR A 67 -6.48 5.35 6.92
C THR A 67 -6.83 4.06 7.65
N LEU A 68 -7.88 4.05 8.48
CA LEU A 68 -8.40 2.84 9.10
C LEU A 68 -8.89 1.81 8.08
N TYR A 69 -9.53 2.25 7.00
CA TYR A 69 -9.92 1.33 5.93
C TYR A 69 -8.73 0.71 5.22
N ASP A 70 -7.71 1.52 4.92
CA ASP A 70 -6.49 1.03 4.31
C ASP A 70 -5.86 -0.08 5.18
N VAL A 71 -5.75 0.16 6.49
CA VAL A 71 -5.21 -0.82 7.44
C VAL A 71 -6.04 -2.10 7.47
N VAL A 72 -7.36 -2.00 7.64
CA VAL A 72 -8.22 -3.20 7.82
C VAL A 72 -8.24 -4.09 6.57
N TYR A 73 -8.34 -3.49 5.39
CA TYR A 73 -8.35 -4.25 4.13
C TYR A 73 -6.97 -4.87 3.85
N MET A 74 -5.89 -4.09 3.99
CA MET A 74 -4.54 -4.59 3.72
C MET A 74 -4.16 -5.73 4.65
N MET A 75 -4.33 -5.55 5.96
CA MET A 75 -3.89 -6.55 6.94
C MET A 75 -4.68 -7.84 6.86
N THR A 76 -5.98 -7.75 6.57
CA THR A 76 -6.84 -8.93 6.48
C THR A 76 -6.61 -9.68 5.18
N ILE A 77 -6.62 -9.00 4.03
CA ILE A 77 -6.48 -9.65 2.72
C ILE A 77 -5.08 -10.26 2.54
N MET A 78 -4.02 -9.59 3.01
CA MET A 78 -2.67 -10.18 2.96
C MET A 78 -2.51 -11.42 3.83
N SER A 79 -3.34 -11.59 4.86
CA SER A 79 -3.36 -12.82 5.64
C SER A 79 -3.97 -13.98 4.87
N HIS A 80 -4.86 -13.74 3.90
CA HIS A 80 -5.38 -14.82 3.06
C HIS A 80 -4.38 -15.30 2.01
N PHE A 81 -3.47 -14.42 1.57
CA PHE A 81 -2.49 -14.72 0.51
C PHE A 81 -1.05 -14.61 1.05
N PRO A 82 -0.62 -15.49 1.97
CA PRO A 82 0.68 -15.38 2.61
C PRO A 82 1.86 -15.52 1.64
N ASN A 83 1.72 -16.32 0.58
CA ASN A 83 2.75 -16.58 -0.44
C ASN A 83 2.69 -15.59 -1.64
N SER A 84 1.52 -15.02 -1.93
CA SER A 84 1.30 -14.14 -3.10
C SER A 84 0.94 -12.71 -2.70
N ARG A 85 1.73 -12.12 -1.80
CA ARG A 85 1.50 -10.75 -1.29
C ARG A 85 1.71 -9.68 -2.35
N GLY A 86 2.69 -9.86 -3.25
CA GLY A 86 3.02 -8.93 -4.32
C GLY A 86 1.81 -8.57 -5.21
N PRO A 87 1.16 -9.54 -5.88
CA PRO A 87 -0.01 -9.27 -6.73
C PRO A 87 -1.19 -8.66 -5.99
N VAL A 88 -1.44 -9.07 -4.74
CA VAL A 88 -2.48 -8.47 -3.88
C VAL A 88 -2.20 -7.00 -3.63
N VAL A 89 -0.97 -6.66 -3.23
CA VAL A 89 -0.55 -5.27 -3.03
C VAL A 89 -0.60 -4.49 -4.34
N ALA A 90 -0.25 -5.10 -5.46
CA ALA A 90 -0.33 -4.49 -6.80
C ALA A 90 -1.74 -3.98 -7.08
N ILE A 91 -2.76 -4.79 -6.82
CA ILE A 91 -4.15 -4.42 -7.07
C ILE A 91 -4.59 -3.41 -6.01
N LEU A 92 -4.57 -3.79 -4.72
CA LEU A 92 -5.17 -2.99 -3.66
C LEU A 92 -4.48 -1.62 -3.51
N LYS A 93 -3.14 -1.55 -3.46
CA LYS A 93 -2.46 -0.26 -3.28
C LYS A 93 -2.60 0.60 -4.53
N SER A 94 -2.61 0.04 -5.73
CA SER A 94 -2.70 0.87 -6.95
C SER A 94 -4.01 1.63 -7.02
N TYR A 95 -5.12 1.05 -6.54
CA TYR A 95 -6.38 1.77 -6.40
C TYR A 95 -6.30 2.96 -5.43
N ILE A 96 -5.46 2.89 -4.39
CA ILE A 96 -5.21 4.05 -3.52
C ILE A 96 -4.51 5.17 -4.29
N GLY A 97 -3.60 4.83 -5.21
CA GLY A 97 -2.96 5.80 -6.10
C GLY A 97 -3.91 6.45 -7.11
N LEU A 98 -4.83 5.66 -7.66
CA LEU A 98 -5.79 6.09 -8.66
C LEU A 98 -7.05 6.74 -8.07
N GLY A 99 -7.32 6.53 -6.79
CA GLY A 99 -8.58 6.89 -6.13
C GLY A 99 -8.94 8.38 -6.25
N SER A 100 -7.97 9.28 -6.12
CA SER A 100 -8.21 10.72 -6.27
C SER A 100 -8.65 11.09 -7.70
N ALA A 101 -8.03 10.50 -8.72
CA ALA A 101 -8.39 10.72 -10.12
C ALA A 101 -9.75 10.09 -10.47
N ILE A 102 -10.04 8.91 -9.91
CA ILE A 102 -11.32 8.22 -10.08
C ILE A 102 -12.47 9.09 -9.53
N VAL A 103 -12.37 9.45 -8.26
CA VAL A 103 -13.43 10.18 -7.57
C VAL A 103 -13.51 11.62 -8.09
N GLY A 104 -12.38 12.24 -8.43
CA GLY A 104 -12.34 13.57 -9.07
C GLY A 104 -13.04 13.60 -10.43
N SER A 105 -12.91 12.54 -11.24
CA SER A 105 -13.63 12.41 -12.51
C SER A 105 -15.15 12.33 -12.31
N ILE A 106 -15.60 11.59 -11.29
CA ILE A 106 -17.01 11.48 -10.92
C ILE A 106 -17.54 12.83 -10.40
N GLN A 107 -16.75 13.53 -9.58
CA GLN A 107 -17.07 14.86 -9.07
C GLN A 107 -17.31 15.85 -10.21
N LEU A 108 -16.37 15.95 -11.16
CA LEU A 108 -16.44 16.87 -12.31
C LEU A 108 -17.60 16.56 -13.26
N ALA A 109 -18.04 15.30 -13.34
CA ALA A 109 -19.12 14.90 -14.24
C ALA A 109 -20.52 15.09 -13.64
N PHE A 110 -20.71 14.69 -12.38
CA PHE A 110 -22.04 14.59 -11.77
C PHE A 110 -22.33 15.63 -10.69
N PHE A 111 -21.28 16.22 -10.09
CA PHE A 111 -21.38 17.09 -8.92
C PHE A 111 -20.74 18.46 -9.13
N ASP A 112 -20.50 18.85 -10.38
CA ASP A 112 -19.93 20.15 -10.72
C ASP A 112 -20.79 21.29 -10.15
N GLY A 113 -20.14 22.22 -9.44
CA GLY A 113 -20.81 23.33 -8.74
C GLY A 113 -21.65 22.95 -7.51
N ARG A 114 -21.74 21.67 -7.11
CA ARG A 114 -22.48 21.21 -5.91
C ARG A 114 -21.63 20.31 -5.00
N PRO A 115 -20.67 20.90 -4.25
CA PRO A 115 -19.77 20.15 -3.38
C PRO A 115 -20.50 19.42 -2.24
N ASP A 116 -21.62 19.95 -1.77
CA ASP A 116 -22.48 19.31 -0.76
C ASP A 116 -23.00 17.95 -1.22
N HIS A 117 -23.55 17.86 -2.44
CA HIS A 117 -24.01 16.60 -3.03
C HIS A 117 -22.87 15.59 -3.22
N TYR A 118 -21.67 16.08 -3.58
CA TYR A 118 -20.48 15.24 -3.70
C TYR A 118 -20.10 14.59 -2.36
N PHE A 119 -20.11 15.33 -1.25
CA PHE A 119 -19.81 14.77 0.06
C PHE A 119 -20.88 13.78 0.54
N TYR A 120 -22.17 14.00 0.24
CA TYR A 120 -23.20 12.99 0.49
C TYR A 120 -22.97 11.70 -0.32
N PHE A 121 -22.55 11.83 -1.59
CA PHE A 121 -22.17 10.67 -2.40
C PHE A 121 -21.00 9.89 -1.79
N LEU A 122 -19.93 10.59 -1.36
CA LEU A 122 -18.80 9.94 -0.68
C LEU A 122 -19.21 9.23 0.60
N MET A 123 -20.09 9.84 1.39
CA MET A 123 -20.64 9.27 2.62
C MET A 123 -21.30 7.91 2.33
N VAL A 124 -22.20 7.85 1.36
CA VAL A 124 -22.92 6.63 0.98
C VAL A 124 -21.96 5.58 0.41
N LEU A 125 -21.07 5.98 -0.51
CA LEU A 125 -20.08 5.08 -1.12
C LEU A 125 -19.19 4.41 -0.05
N PHE A 126 -18.70 5.19 0.90
CA PHE A 126 -17.81 4.71 1.96
C PHE A 126 -18.54 3.81 2.95
N PHE A 127 -19.80 4.11 3.26
CA PHE A 127 -20.62 3.28 4.15
C PHE A 127 -20.97 1.93 3.52
N VAL A 128 -21.43 1.93 2.26
CA VAL A 128 -21.80 0.70 1.54
C VAL A 128 -20.61 -0.23 1.38
N THR A 129 -19.45 0.31 0.96
CA THR A 129 -18.22 -0.49 0.83
C THR A 129 -17.73 -1.01 2.18
N GLY A 130 -17.98 -0.29 3.27
CA GLY A 130 -17.70 -0.73 4.63
C GLY A 130 -18.54 -1.87 5.11
N ALA A 131 -19.84 -1.75 4.91
CA ALA A 131 -20.79 -2.79 5.27
C ALA A 131 -20.45 -4.08 4.52
N ALA A 132 -20.17 -3.98 3.21
CA ALA A 132 -19.70 -5.11 2.43
C ALA A 132 -18.40 -5.71 3.01
N GLY A 133 -17.39 -4.89 3.31
CA GLY A 133 -16.13 -5.33 3.93
C GLY A 133 -16.32 -6.03 5.28
N PHE A 134 -17.18 -5.49 6.13
CA PHE A 134 -17.49 -6.02 7.46
C PHE A 134 -18.03 -7.46 7.41
N PHE A 135 -18.88 -7.76 6.43
CA PHE A 135 -19.46 -9.10 6.25
C PHE A 135 -18.58 -10.04 5.42
N LEU A 136 -17.88 -9.52 4.41
CA LEU A 136 -17.20 -10.34 3.39
C LEU A 136 -15.71 -10.56 3.66
N VAL A 137 -15.08 -9.81 4.58
CA VAL A 137 -13.62 -9.86 4.79
C VAL A 137 -13.28 -10.29 6.23
N PRO A 138 -13.58 -11.56 6.61
CA PRO A 138 -13.11 -12.12 7.87
C PRO A 138 -11.61 -12.46 7.81
N LEU A 139 -10.97 -12.61 8.97
CA LEU A 139 -9.62 -13.17 9.06
C LEU A 139 -9.63 -14.66 8.63
N PRO A 140 -8.53 -15.15 8.02
CA PRO A 140 -8.41 -16.57 7.71
C PRO A 140 -8.35 -17.39 9.00
N SER A 141 -8.86 -18.62 8.94
CA SER A 141 -9.04 -19.46 10.15
C SER A 141 -7.77 -19.77 10.94
N TYR A 142 -6.60 -19.71 10.29
CA TYR A 142 -5.30 -19.94 10.94
C TYR A 142 -4.76 -18.71 11.68
N HIS A 143 -5.26 -17.51 11.36
CA HIS A 143 -4.77 -16.27 11.94
C HIS A 143 -5.50 -16.00 13.26
N LEU A 144 -4.81 -16.27 14.37
CA LEU A 144 -5.35 -16.08 15.71
C LEU A 144 -5.19 -14.63 16.15
N THR A 145 -6.26 -14.03 16.64
CA THR A 145 -6.21 -12.73 17.31
C THR A 145 -5.63 -12.86 18.72
N GLY A 146 -5.12 -11.77 19.29
CA GLY A 146 -4.59 -11.78 20.66
C GLY A 146 -5.63 -12.12 21.74
N TYR A 147 -6.92 -11.90 21.48
CA TYR A 147 -8.00 -12.38 22.34
C TYR A 147 -8.17 -13.91 22.23
N GLU A 148 -8.22 -14.44 21.01
CA GLU A 148 -8.30 -15.89 20.75
C GLU A 148 -7.09 -16.65 21.28
N GLU A 149 -5.88 -16.08 21.16
CA GLU A 149 -4.65 -16.68 21.67
C GLU A 149 -4.68 -16.85 23.20
N LYS A 150 -5.44 -16.04 23.94
CA LYS A 150 -5.56 -16.15 25.40
C LYS A 150 -6.70 -17.07 25.85
N HIS A 151 -7.77 -17.18 25.07
CA HIS A 151 -9.01 -17.84 25.49
C HIS A 151 -9.27 -19.19 24.82
N LEU A 152 -8.64 -19.49 23.67
CA LEU A 152 -8.79 -20.80 23.02
C LEU A 152 -7.99 -21.88 23.76
N GLY A 153 -8.57 -23.08 23.81
CA GLY A 153 -7.87 -24.29 24.26
C GLY A 153 -6.67 -24.63 23.37
N ILE A 154 -5.68 -25.33 23.92
CA ILE A 154 -4.42 -25.65 23.25
C ILE A 154 -4.67 -26.47 21.97
N GLU A 155 -5.56 -27.46 22.04
CA GLU A 155 -5.90 -28.33 20.91
C GLU A 155 -6.51 -27.56 19.71
N GLU A 156 -7.44 -26.64 19.97
CA GLU A 156 -8.05 -25.83 18.90
C GLU A 156 -7.04 -24.84 18.28
N LYS A 157 -6.06 -24.35 19.06
CA LYS A 157 -4.96 -23.53 18.54
C LYS A 157 -4.08 -24.34 17.59
N GLU A 158 -3.66 -25.53 18.00
CA GLU A 158 -2.85 -26.41 17.16
C GLU A 158 -3.60 -26.79 15.87
N ARG A 159 -4.89 -27.09 15.98
CA ARG A 159 -5.75 -27.40 14.83
C ARG A 159 -5.82 -26.25 13.83
N ARG A 160 -5.97 -25.01 14.30
CA ARG A 160 -6.00 -23.82 13.44
C ARG A 160 -4.63 -23.50 12.85
N LEU A 161 -3.56 -23.64 13.62
CA LEU A 161 -2.19 -23.46 13.15
C LEU A 161 -1.80 -24.51 12.10
N ALA A 162 -2.27 -25.75 12.23
CA ALA A 162 -2.06 -26.79 11.23
C ALA A 162 -2.64 -26.42 9.86
N ARG A 163 -3.75 -25.67 9.83
CA ARG A 163 -4.34 -25.16 8.56
C ARG A 163 -3.46 -24.13 7.86
N LYS A 164 -2.49 -23.50 8.54
CA LYS A 164 -1.55 -22.55 7.91
C LYS A 164 -0.84 -23.20 6.72
N SER A 165 -0.45 -24.47 6.85
CA SER A 165 0.21 -25.23 5.77
C SER A 165 -0.63 -25.28 4.49
N VAL A 166 -1.96 -25.39 4.61
CA VAL A 166 -2.89 -25.39 3.47
C VAL A 166 -2.84 -24.04 2.74
N TYR A 167 -2.90 -22.93 3.46
CA TYR A 167 -2.83 -21.58 2.88
C TYR A 167 -1.45 -21.25 2.28
N LEU A 168 -0.38 -21.89 2.74
CA LEU A 168 0.96 -21.72 2.18
C LEU A 168 1.14 -22.51 0.88
N ARG A 169 0.61 -23.74 0.84
CA ARG A 169 0.68 -24.63 -0.33
C ARG A 169 -0.27 -24.22 -1.44
N GLN A 170 -1.44 -23.70 -1.09
CA GLN A 170 -2.44 -23.30 -2.07
C GLN A 170 -1.93 -22.10 -2.86
N GLN A 171 -1.54 -22.33 -4.12
CA GLN A 171 -1.25 -21.25 -5.04
C GLN A 171 -2.56 -20.62 -5.50
N PRO A 172 -2.72 -19.29 -5.37
CA PRO A 172 -3.92 -18.64 -5.81
C PRO A 172 -3.92 -18.53 -7.35
N PRO A 173 -5.11 -18.52 -7.99
CA PRO A 173 -5.24 -18.52 -9.43
C PRO A 173 -4.60 -17.27 -10.05
N THR A 174 -3.49 -17.48 -10.76
CA THR A 174 -2.64 -16.44 -11.34
C THR A 174 -3.38 -15.61 -12.39
N ILE A 175 -4.32 -16.23 -13.11
CA ILE A 175 -5.14 -15.56 -14.12
C ILE A 175 -6.01 -14.47 -13.48
N ARG A 176 -6.58 -14.70 -12.30
CA ARG A 176 -7.42 -13.70 -11.61
C ARG A 176 -6.61 -12.46 -11.24
N PHE A 177 -5.38 -12.65 -10.78
CA PHE A 177 -4.46 -11.54 -10.53
C PHE A 177 -4.05 -10.82 -11.82
N ALA A 178 -3.80 -11.56 -12.91
CA ALA A 178 -3.48 -10.96 -14.21
C ALA A 178 -4.61 -10.08 -14.73
N ILE A 179 -5.87 -10.53 -14.59
CA ILE A 179 -7.06 -9.72 -14.92
C ILE A 179 -7.10 -8.45 -14.07
N GLY A 180 -6.94 -8.58 -12.75
CA GLY A 180 -6.94 -7.42 -11.85
C GLY A 180 -5.84 -6.41 -12.17
N ILE A 181 -4.63 -6.87 -12.48
CA ILE A 181 -3.51 -6.02 -12.91
C ILE A 181 -3.81 -5.37 -14.26
N ALA A 182 -4.43 -6.09 -15.21
CA ALA A 182 -4.82 -5.54 -16.49
C ALA A 182 -5.82 -4.37 -16.33
N PHE A 183 -6.79 -4.49 -15.41
CA PHE A 183 -7.67 -3.38 -15.06
C PHE A 183 -6.91 -2.18 -14.49
N VAL A 184 -5.94 -2.41 -13.60
CA VAL A 184 -5.12 -1.31 -13.06
C VAL A 184 -4.34 -0.64 -14.18
N VAL A 185 -3.69 -1.39 -15.07
CA VAL A 185 -2.94 -0.84 -16.22
C VAL A 185 -3.87 -0.04 -17.15
N LEU A 186 -5.06 -0.57 -17.43
CA LEU A 186 -6.09 0.14 -18.20
C LEU A 186 -6.43 1.49 -17.55
N LEU A 187 -6.66 1.53 -16.23
CA LEU A 187 -6.98 2.76 -15.52
C LEU A 187 -5.79 3.74 -15.43
N VAL A 188 -4.56 3.24 -15.30
CA VAL A 188 -3.34 4.04 -15.33
C VAL A 188 -3.18 4.78 -16.66
N ILE A 189 -3.64 4.19 -17.77
CA ILE A 189 -3.61 4.83 -19.10
C ILE A 189 -4.86 5.72 -19.31
N TYR A 190 -6.03 5.20 -18.95
CA TYR A 190 -7.32 5.84 -19.20
C TYR A 190 -7.49 7.15 -18.42
N LEU A 191 -7.19 7.17 -17.11
CA LEU A 191 -7.43 8.34 -16.27
C LEU A 191 -6.58 9.56 -16.66
N PRO A 192 -5.27 9.42 -16.95
CA PRO A 192 -4.48 10.52 -17.49
C PRO A 192 -4.96 11.00 -18.83
N LEU A 193 -5.28 10.08 -19.75
CA LEU A 193 -5.78 10.43 -21.07
C LEU A 193 -7.09 11.22 -20.96
N GLN A 194 -8.04 10.72 -20.17
CA GLN A 194 -9.30 11.41 -19.90
C GLN A 194 -9.07 12.81 -19.33
N SER A 195 -8.23 12.93 -18.31
CA SER A 195 -7.98 14.19 -17.61
C SER A 195 -7.30 15.21 -18.53
N ALA A 196 -6.34 14.76 -19.35
CA ALA A 196 -5.69 15.60 -20.35
C ALA A 196 -6.69 16.06 -21.42
N LEU A 197 -7.52 15.16 -21.95
CA LEU A 197 -8.50 15.52 -22.97
C LEU A 197 -9.53 16.52 -22.44
N VAL A 198 -10.05 16.32 -21.22
CA VAL A 198 -10.99 17.26 -20.59
C VAL A 198 -10.35 18.62 -20.33
N ALA A 199 -9.09 18.65 -19.90
CA ALA A 199 -8.38 19.89 -19.59
C ALA A 199 -7.97 20.70 -20.84
N TYR A 200 -7.46 20.04 -21.88
CA TYR A 200 -6.90 20.71 -23.06
C TYR A 200 -7.92 20.96 -24.16
N LEU A 201 -8.92 20.09 -24.35
CA LEU A 201 -9.92 20.24 -25.41
C LEU A 201 -11.18 20.99 -24.98
N GLY A 202 -11.22 21.49 -23.74
CA GLY A 202 -12.34 22.29 -23.23
C GLY A 202 -13.69 21.59 -23.30
N TRP A 203 -13.70 20.26 -23.18
CA TRP A 203 -14.89 19.45 -23.44
C TRP A 203 -16.04 19.76 -22.48
N GLY A 204 -17.24 19.82 -23.05
CA GLY A 204 -18.48 20.14 -22.37
C GLY A 204 -18.98 19.05 -21.43
N ARG A 205 -20.13 19.31 -20.79
CA ARG A 205 -20.73 18.44 -19.77
C ARG A 205 -21.02 17.02 -20.29
N THR A 206 -21.48 16.89 -21.53
CA THR A 206 -21.84 15.59 -22.14
C THR A 206 -20.64 14.65 -22.21
N GLN A 207 -19.50 15.15 -22.67
CA GLN A 207 -18.26 14.37 -22.77
C GLN A 207 -17.78 13.94 -21.37
N ARG A 208 -17.78 14.85 -20.39
CA ARG A 208 -17.42 14.52 -19.01
C ARG A 208 -18.28 13.40 -18.43
N ILE A 209 -19.58 13.43 -18.70
CA ILE A 209 -20.52 12.36 -18.29
C ILE A 209 -20.19 11.04 -18.99
N ILE A 210 -19.90 11.05 -20.30
CA ILE A 210 -19.52 9.84 -21.04
C ILE A 210 -18.27 9.20 -20.42
N PHE A 211 -17.22 9.98 -20.19
CA PHE A 211 -15.98 9.46 -19.60
C PHE A 211 -16.17 8.92 -18.18
N ALA A 212 -16.92 9.64 -17.35
CA ALA A 212 -17.21 9.16 -16.00
C ALA A 212 -18.09 7.90 -16.02
N SER A 213 -19.01 7.77 -16.98
CA SER A 213 -19.86 6.59 -17.13
C SER A 213 -19.04 5.36 -17.56
N ILE A 214 -18.11 5.53 -18.51
CA ILE A 214 -17.15 4.47 -18.90
C ILE A 214 -16.30 4.07 -17.70
N LEU A 215 -15.79 5.05 -16.93
CA LEU A 215 -15.01 4.79 -15.73
C LEU A 215 -15.80 3.98 -14.69
N ILE A 216 -17.06 4.36 -14.42
CA ILE A 216 -17.93 3.64 -13.49
C ILE A 216 -18.19 2.21 -14.00
N ALA A 217 -18.44 2.02 -15.30
CA ALA A 217 -18.62 0.69 -15.89
C ALA A 217 -17.38 -0.19 -15.71
N VAL A 218 -16.17 0.36 -15.90
CA VAL A 218 -14.91 -0.36 -15.66
C VAL A 218 -14.78 -0.74 -14.18
N LEU A 219 -15.08 0.17 -13.26
CA LEU A 219 -15.02 -0.12 -11.81
C LEU A 219 -16.04 -1.16 -11.35
N VAL A 220 -17.27 -1.10 -11.87
CA VAL A 220 -18.34 -2.07 -11.57
C VAL A 220 -18.05 -3.43 -12.21
N SER A 221 -17.26 -3.48 -13.29
CA SER A 221 -16.79 -4.74 -13.88
C SER A 221 -15.66 -5.41 -13.07
N LEU A 222 -15.02 -4.70 -12.13
CA LEU A 222 -13.89 -5.24 -11.37
C LEU A 222 -14.24 -6.49 -10.56
N PRO A 223 -15.37 -6.56 -9.82
CA PRO A 223 -15.75 -7.76 -9.08
C PRO A 223 -15.98 -8.99 -9.96
N LEU A 224 -16.12 -8.85 -11.29
CA LEU A 224 -16.19 -9.98 -12.21
C LEU A 224 -14.93 -10.85 -12.15
N MET A 225 -13.77 -10.29 -11.75
CA MET A 225 -12.54 -11.06 -11.54
C MET A 225 -12.67 -12.11 -10.43
N ALA A 226 -13.62 -11.93 -9.50
CA ALA A 226 -13.87 -12.84 -8.38
C ALA A 226 -14.92 -13.91 -8.70
N LEU A 227 -15.61 -13.83 -9.85
CA LEU A 227 -16.60 -14.82 -10.23
C LEU A 227 -15.92 -16.17 -10.58
N PRO A 228 -16.40 -17.30 -10.03
CA PRO A 228 -15.90 -18.63 -10.35
C PRO A 228 -16.43 -19.06 -11.72
N VAL A 229 -15.86 -18.53 -12.79
CA VAL A 229 -16.21 -18.91 -14.17
C VAL A 229 -15.35 -20.10 -14.57
N SER A 230 -15.97 -21.22 -14.93
CA SER A 230 -15.32 -22.49 -15.25
C SER A 230 -14.32 -22.42 -16.41
N CYS A 231 -14.43 -21.43 -17.31
CA CYS A 231 -13.45 -21.18 -18.37
C CYS A 231 -12.10 -20.65 -17.83
N LEU A 232 -12.11 -19.90 -16.73
CA LEU A 232 -10.89 -19.39 -16.08
C LEU A 232 -10.20 -20.49 -15.25
N GLU A 233 -10.97 -21.43 -14.71
CA GLU A 233 -10.45 -22.55 -13.90
C GLU A 233 -9.87 -23.67 -14.78
N ARG A 234 -10.53 -24.02 -15.90
CA ARG A 234 -10.11 -25.08 -16.83
C ARG A 234 -8.76 -24.80 -17.51
N ARG A 235 -8.44 -23.52 -17.74
CA ARG A 235 -7.20 -23.09 -18.38
C ARG A 235 -5.98 -23.21 -17.45
N GLU A 236 -6.17 -23.17 -16.13
CA GLU A 236 -5.11 -23.45 -15.17
C GLU A 236 -4.90 -24.95 -14.98
N THR A 237 -5.97 -25.76 -14.93
CA THR A 237 -5.85 -27.23 -14.83
C THR A 237 -5.06 -27.81 -16.02
N GLN A 238 -5.35 -27.35 -17.24
CA GLN A 238 -4.60 -27.76 -18.43
C GLN A 238 -3.13 -27.30 -18.42
N ARG A 239 -2.83 -26.15 -17.79
CA ARG A 239 -1.48 -25.59 -17.75
C ARG A 239 -0.61 -26.23 -16.66
N GLU A 240 -1.22 -26.65 -15.55
CA GLU A 240 -0.59 -27.48 -14.52
C GLU A 240 -0.38 -28.92 -15.01
N GLU A 241 -1.30 -29.47 -15.81
CA GLU A 241 -1.12 -30.77 -16.48
C GLU A 241 0.01 -30.76 -17.53
N ASP A 242 0.19 -29.65 -18.27
CA ASP A 242 1.30 -29.51 -19.23
C ASP A 242 2.67 -29.29 -18.55
N ASP A 243 2.74 -28.60 -17.41
CA ASP A 243 4.00 -28.36 -16.66
C ASP A 243 4.43 -29.58 -15.82
N CYS A 244 3.50 -30.53 -15.59
CA CYS A 244 3.74 -31.85 -14.99
C CYS A 244 3.43 -33.00 -15.96
N GLY A 245 3.63 -32.79 -17.26
CA GLY A 245 3.37 -33.77 -18.31
C GLY A 245 4.47 -34.82 -18.43
N GLY A 246 4.39 -35.88 -17.64
CA GLY A 246 5.27 -37.05 -17.80
C GLY A 246 4.99 -38.18 -16.82
N THR A 247 3.79 -38.75 -16.83
CA THR A 247 3.51 -40.22 -16.84
C THR A 247 1.98 -40.39 -16.80
N GLU A 248 1.48 -41.20 -17.73
CA GLU A 248 0.07 -41.50 -17.98
C GLU A 248 -0.67 -42.03 -16.74
N ARG A 249 -1.94 -41.63 -16.56
CA ARG A 249 -2.90 -42.28 -15.66
C ARG A 249 -4.06 -42.85 -16.48
N PRO A 250 -4.52 -44.09 -16.20
CA PRO A 250 -5.82 -44.55 -16.69
C PRO A 250 -6.98 -43.98 -15.85
N SER A 251 -8.13 -43.91 -16.50
CA SER A 251 -9.38 -43.25 -16.10
C SER A 251 -10.09 -43.80 -14.85
N ALA A 252 -11.01 -42.94 -14.39
CA ALA A 252 -11.90 -42.98 -13.24
C ALA A 252 -12.70 -44.28 -12.97
N GLY A 253 -12.94 -44.52 -11.68
CA GLY A 253 -13.97 -45.42 -11.13
C GLY A 253 -13.87 -45.45 -9.59
N ASP A 254 -15.03 -45.44 -8.94
CA ASP A 254 -15.33 -45.35 -7.50
C ASP A 254 -14.38 -46.06 -6.50
N GLU A 255 -14.19 -45.47 -5.32
CA GLU A 255 -14.72 -45.98 -4.03
C GLU A 255 -13.99 -45.37 -2.81
N VAL A 256 -14.80 -45.05 -1.81
CA VAL A 256 -14.40 -44.66 -0.45
C VAL A 256 -13.87 -45.89 0.28
N ALA A 257 -12.58 -45.93 0.63
CA ALA A 257 -12.08 -46.74 1.75
C ALA A 257 -10.63 -46.36 2.10
N ASN A 258 -10.32 -46.38 3.40
CA ASN A 258 -8.97 -46.47 3.96
C ASN A 258 -8.12 -47.48 3.20
N GLU A 259 -6.84 -47.19 2.96
CA GLU A 259 -5.74 -48.16 3.11
C GLU A 259 -4.35 -47.48 3.03
N PRO A 260 -3.26 -48.15 3.45
CA PRO A 260 -2.25 -47.60 4.35
C PRO A 260 -0.97 -47.15 3.62
N ALA A 261 -0.03 -46.64 4.42
CA ALA A 261 1.32 -46.27 4.00
C ALA A 261 1.99 -47.39 3.17
N VAL A 262 2.17 -47.13 1.88
CA VAL A 262 3.11 -47.88 1.04
C VAL A 262 4.34 -47.00 0.82
N ALA A 263 5.45 -47.48 1.37
CA ALA A 263 6.79 -46.96 1.19
C ALA A 263 7.24 -47.10 -0.28
N GLY A 264 7.95 -46.09 -0.80
CA GLY A 264 8.58 -46.20 -2.13
C GLY A 264 8.57 -44.96 -3.02
N GLY A 265 8.21 -43.78 -2.52
CA GLY A 265 8.51 -42.52 -3.22
C GLY A 265 9.85 -41.94 -2.77
N PRO A 266 10.60 -41.20 -3.63
CA PRO A 266 11.78 -40.46 -3.18
C PRO A 266 11.39 -39.60 -1.97
N PRO A 267 12.28 -39.40 -0.97
CA PRO A 267 11.92 -38.76 0.28
C PRO A 267 11.24 -37.43 -0.02
N LYS A 268 9.97 -37.30 0.38
CA LYS A 268 9.25 -36.02 0.29
C LYS A 268 10.09 -35.01 1.06
N LYS A 269 10.76 -34.13 0.32
CA LYS A 269 11.58 -33.04 0.85
C LYS A 269 10.78 -32.36 1.95
N VAL A 270 11.31 -32.28 3.17
CA VAL A 270 10.59 -31.66 4.29
C VAL A 270 10.38 -30.18 3.95
N GLU A 271 9.16 -29.84 3.55
CA GLU A 271 8.76 -28.48 3.22
C GLU A 271 8.65 -27.68 4.51
N THR A 272 9.37 -26.57 4.57
CA THR A 272 9.35 -25.65 5.72
C THR A 272 8.63 -24.37 5.34
N ASP A 273 8.11 -23.62 6.32
CA ASP A 273 7.52 -22.29 6.08
C ASP A 273 8.46 -21.35 5.30
N VAL A 274 9.78 -21.54 5.44
CA VAL A 274 10.85 -20.78 4.77
C VAL A 274 10.86 -21.00 3.24
N ASP A 275 10.32 -22.13 2.77
CA ASP A 275 10.16 -22.38 1.34
C ASP A 275 9.10 -21.49 0.70
N TYR A 276 8.11 -21.07 1.47
CA TYR A 276 6.99 -20.26 0.98
C TYR A 276 7.09 -18.78 1.39
N ILE A 277 7.72 -18.48 2.53
CA ILE A 277 7.82 -17.12 3.07
C ILE A 277 9.29 -16.82 3.42
N ALA A 278 9.72 -15.57 3.24
CA ALA A 278 11.02 -15.14 3.76
C ALA A 278 11.10 -15.26 5.30
N PRO A 279 12.30 -15.47 5.88
CA PRO A 279 12.46 -15.52 7.33
C PRO A 279 11.91 -14.27 8.03
N GLN A 280 11.17 -14.47 9.12
CA GLN A 280 10.48 -13.40 9.83
C GLN A 280 10.98 -13.29 11.27
N TYR A 281 11.10 -12.08 11.81
CA TYR A 281 11.38 -11.87 13.22
C TYR A 281 10.19 -12.36 14.07
N GLN A 282 10.48 -13.23 15.03
CA GLN A 282 9.51 -13.78 15.98
C GLN A 282 9.29 -12.89 17.22
N THR A 283 9.94 -11.71 17.26
CA THR A 283 9.85 -10.75 18.36
C THR A 283 8.51 -9.98 18.33
N THR A 284 8.01 -9.67 19.51
CA THR A 284 6.78 -8.86 19.67
C THR A 284 7.04 -7.39 19.38
N PHE A 285 5.97 -6.62 19.13
CA PHE A 285 6.09 -5.18 18.85
C PHE A 285 6.83 -4.41 19.95
N LEU A 286 6.50 -4.66 21.23
CA LEU A 286 7.13 -3.95 22.37
C LEU A 286 8.63 -4.25 22.48
N GLN A 287 9.05 -5.47 22.12
CA GLN A 287 10.47 -5.80 22.06
C GLN A 287 11.16 -5.05 20.91
N ASN A 288 10.53 -5.01 19.74
CA ASN A 288 11.05 -4.28 18.58
C ASN A 288 11.12 -2.77 18.80
N LEU A 289 10.27 -2.20 19.66
CA LEU A 289 10.33 -0.79 20.04
C LEU A 289 11.65 -0.40 20.74
N LYS A 290 12.33 -1.37 21.37
CA LYS A 290 13.64 -1.18 22.00
C LYS A 290 14.81 -1.38 21.03
N THR A 291 14.55 -1.70 19.76
CA THR A 291 15.59 -2.03 18.78
C THR A 291 15.86 -0.87 17.85
N LEU A 292 17.13 -0.66 17.52
CA LEU A 292 17.55 0.40 16.59
C LEU A 292 16.97 0.18 15.18
N LYS A 293 16.80 -1.07 14.74
CA LYS A 293 16.25 -1.42 13.42
C LYS A 293 14.86 -0.82 13.16
N LEU A 294 13.98 -0.80 14.16
CA LEU A 294 12.62 -0.25 13.99
C LEU A 294 12.67 1.27 13.86
N TRP A 295 13.50 1.95 14.65
CA TRP A 295 13.68 3.40 14.61
C TRP A 295 14.41 3.87 13.35
N ALA A 296 15.41 3.12 12.89
CA ALA A 296 16.08 3.37 11.61
C ALA A 296 15.10 3.24 10.44
N PHE A 297 14.23 2.23 10.46
CA PHE A 297 13.18 2.09 9.46
C PHE A 297 12.15 3.23 9.53
N LEU A 298 11.73 3.62 10.75
CA LEU A 298 10.84 4.76 10.97
C LEU A 298 11.44 6.07 10.44
N TRP A 299 12.74 6.31 10.69
CA TRP A 299 13.48 7.47 10.20
C TRP A 299 13.48 7.52 8.67
N SER A 300 13.73 6.39 8.02
CA SER A 300 13.69 6.31 6.56
C SER A 300 12.33 6.70 5.99
N ILE A 301 11.25 6.23 6.61
CA ILE A 301 9.89 6.59 6.18
C ILE A 301 9.56 8.05 6.51
N PHE A 302 10.06 8.59 7.62
CA PHE A 302 9.89 10.00 7.98
C PHE A 302 10.52 10.92 6.94
N SER A 303 11.78 10.66 6.57
CA SER A 303 12.51 11.48 5.60
C SER A 303 11.92 11.36 4.18
N MET A 304 11.70 10.13 3.72
CA MET A 304 11.20 9.86 2.37
C MET A 304 9.72 10.26 2.22
N GLY A 305 8.87 9.81 3.13
CA GLY A 305 7.44 10.12 3.14
C GLY A 305 7.17 11.60 3.38
N GLY A 306 7.98 12.25 4.23
CA GLY A 306 7.87 13.67 4.48
C GLY A 306 8.23 14.55 3.28
N THR A 307 9.33 14.24 2.60
CA THR A 307 9.68 14.89 1.33
C THR A 307 8.54 14.77 0.32
N THR A 308 7.99 13.57 0.21
CA THR A 308 6.86 13.30 -0.68
C THR A 308 5.63 14.15 -0.33
N PHE A 309 5.28 14.26 0.95
CA PHE A 309 4.16 15.10 1.39
C PHE A 309 4.37 16.57 1.08
N VAL A 310 5.58 17.09 1.25
CA VAL A 310 5.91 18.47 0.90
C VAL A 310 5.72 18.72 -0.59
N ILE A 311 6.27 17.85 -1.44
CA ILE A 311 6.21 17.99 -2.90
C ILE A 311 4.77 17.83 -3.42
N ILE A 312 4.04 16.81 -2.97
CA ILE A 312 2.72 16.49 -3.52
C ILE A 312 1.65 17.46 -3.00
N TYR A 313 1.60 17.73 -1.69
CA TYR A 313 0.55 18.59 -1.13
C TYR A 313 0.72 20.06 -1.49
N ASN A 314 1.96 20.48 -1.81
CA ASN A 314 2.26 21.84 -2.21
C ASN A 314 2.73 21.93 -3.67
N ALA A 315 2.35 20.96 -4.51
CA ALA A 315 2.86 20.81 -5.87
C ALA A 315 2.78 22.09 -6.69
N SER A 316 1.65 22.80 -6.65
CA SER A 316 1.46 24.05 -7.39
C SER A 316 2.37 25.17 -6.88
N PHE A 317 2.57 25.29 -5.57
CA PHE A 317 3.45 26.31 -4.98
C PHE A 317 4.92 26.01 -5.24
N VAL A 318 5.32 24.74 -5.14
CA VAL A 318 6.68 24.30 -5.47
C VAL A 318 6.96 24.51 -6.96
N TYR A 319 6.02 24.15 -7.84
CA TYR A 319 6.16 24.35 -9.27
C TYR A 319 6.24 25.84 -9.61
N ALA A 320 5.33 26.68 -9.11
CA ALA A 320 5.35 28.13 -9.30
C ALA A 320 6.69 28.74 -8.91
N ALA A 321 7.19 28.41 -7.71
CA ALA A 321 8.44 28.95 -7.20
C ALA A 321 9.68 28.52 -8.01
N LEU A 322 9.63 27.37 -8.68
CA LEU A 322 10.75 26.88 -9.49
C LEU A 322 10.66 27.33 -10.96
N ALA A 323 9.44 27.50 -11.46
CA ALA A 323 9.11 27.98 -12.79
C ALA A 323 9.15 29.51 -12.90
N ASP A 324 9.08 30.23 -11.77
CA ASP A 324 9.05 31.70 -11.69
C ASP A 324 7.81 32.30 -12.39
N GLU A 325 6.71 31.55 -12.40
CA GLU A 325 5.46 31.90 -13.07
C GLU A 325 4.27 31.35 -12.30
N GLU A 326 3.12 32.00 -12.41
CA GLU A 326 1.88 31.49 -11.84
C GLU A 326 1.42 30.21 -12.55
N VAL A 327 0.95 29.24 -11.78
CA VAL A 327 0.48 27.97 -12.33
C VAL A 327 -0.97 28.11 -12.79
N ASP A 328 -1.17 27.93 -14.09
CA ASP A 328 -2.50 27.84 -14.69
C ASP A 328 -3.26 26.56 -14.25
N ASN A 329 -4.56 26.50 -14.56
CA ASN A 329 -5.37 25.34 -14.19
C ASN A 329 -4.98 24.07 -14.97
N ALA A 330 -4.38 24.22 -16.15
CA ALA A 330 -3.92 23.09 -16.97
C ALA A 330 -2.74 22.37 -16.30
N ILE A 331 -1.72 23.11 -15.84
CA ILE A 331 -0.57 22.54 -15.15
C ILE A 331 -0.98 21.96 -13.78
N LYS A 332 -1.90 22.59 -13.03
CA LYS A 332 -2.44 22.00 -11.79
C LYS A 332 -3.10 20.64 -12.04
N THR A 333 -3.86 20.56 -13.13
CA THR A 333 -4.50 19.30 -13.56
C THR A 333 -3.44 18.28 -13.96
N LEU A 334 -2.44 18.68 -14.75
CA LEU A 334 -1.32 17.83 -15.16
C LEU A 334 -0.56 17.26 -13.96
N LEU A 335 -0.20 18.09 -12.98
CA LEU A 335 0.51 17.63 -11.76
C LEU A 335 -0.31 16.59 -11.00
N THR A 336 -1.63 16.81 -10.86
CA THR A 336 -2.52 15.84 -10.20
C THR A 336 -2.53 14.49 -10.92
N VAL A 337 -2.60 14.53 -12.26
CA VAL A 337 -2.59 13.35 -13.13
C VAL A 337 -1.25 12.61 -13.05
N LEU A 338 -0.14 13.33 -13.18
CA LEU A 338 1.20 12.75 -13.09
C LEU A 338 1.44 12.10 -11.73
N ASN A 339 0.93 12.70 -10.66
CA ASN A 339 0.98 12.10 -9.33
C ASN A 339 0.19 10.78 -9.27
N GLY A 340 -1.07 10.77 -9.71
CA GLY A 340 -1.91 9.56 -9.69
C GLY A 340 -1.31 8.42 -10.51
N ALA A 341 -0.94 8.70 -11.76
CA ALA A 341 -0.37 7.72 -12.67
C ALA A 341 1.02 7.24 -12.22
N GLY A 342 1.92 8.17 -11.88
CA GLY A 342 3.26 7.83 -11.40
C GLY A 342 3.20 7.01 -10.10
N SER A 343 2.32 7.38 -9.17
CA SER A 343 2.13 6.66 -7.92
C SER A 343 1.52 5.27 -8.12
N ALA A 344 0.64 5.07 -9.10
CA ALA A 344 0.15 3.74 -9.46
C ALA A 344 1.25 2.89 -10.14
N ALA A 345 2.00 3.48 -11.08
CA ALA A 345 3.13 2.81 -11.75
C ALA A 345 4.20 2.35 -10.76
N GLY A 346 4.56 3.18 -9.77
CA GLY A 346 5.50 2.82 -8.72
C GLY A 346 5.06 1.63 -7.88
N ARG A 347 3.75 1.51 -7.58
CA ARG A 347 3.18 0.36 -6.84
C ARG A 347 3.21 -0.92 -7.65
N LEU A 348 2.90 -0.84 -8.94
CA LEU A 348 3.02 -1.97 -9.86
C LEU A 348 4.47 -2.43 -9.99
N LEU A 349 5.42 -1.50 -10.11
CA LEU A 349 6.85 -1.80 -10.19
C LEU A 349 7.35 -2.51 -8.93
N MET A 350 6.96 -2.03 -7.74
CA MET A 350 7.29 -2.69 -6.48
C MET A 350 6.69 -4.10 -6.38
N SER A 351 5.46 -4.26 -6.85
CA SER A 351 4.78 -5.55 -6.81
C SER A 351 5.38 -6.55 -7.80
N TYR A 352 5.79 -6.08 -8.97
CA TYR A 352 6.57 -6.87 -9.92
C TYR A 352 7.90 -7.32 -9.30
N PHE A 353 8.62 -6.41 -8.63
CA PHE A 353 9.85 -6.74 -7.93
C PHE A 353 9.64 -7.84 -6.87
N GLU A 354 8.56 -7.77 -6.08
CA GLU A 354 8.23 -8.81 -5.10
C GLU A 354 7.94 -10.16 -5.77
N VAL A 355 7.09 -10.19 -6.82
CA VAL A 355 6.79 -11.42 -7.56
C VAL A 355 8.04 -12.04 -8.16
N TRP A 356 8.89 -11.21 -8.77
CA TRP A 356 10.15 -11.64 -9.37
C TRP A 356 11.12 -12.20 -8.31
N SER A 357 11.20 -11.58 -7.14
CA SER A 357 12.04 -12.06 -6.03
C SER A 357 11.53 -13.37 -5.45
N GLN A 358 10.21 -13.48 -5.19
CA GLN A 358 9.59 -14.66 -4.56
C GLN A 358 9.63 -15.93 -5.42
N LYS A 359 9.67 -15.80 -6.77
CA LYS A 359 9.82 -16.93 -7.70
C LYS A 359 11.18 -17.63 -7.60
N ARG A 360 12.17 -16.99 -6.98
CA ARG A 360 13.50 -17.59 -6.77
C ARG A 360 13.47 -18.56 -5.59
N LYS A 361 14.43 -19.49 -5.58
CA LYS A 361 14.69 -20.37 -4.42
C LYS A 361 14.91 -19.51 -3.18
N ALA A 362 14.53 -20.01 -2.01
CA ALA A 362 14.60 -19.27 -0.74
C ALA A 362 15.99 -18.65 -0.48
N GLU A 363 17.06 -19.33 -0.89
CA GLU A 363 18.46 -18.90 -0.75
C GLU A 363 18.84 -17.74 -1.71
N ASP A 364 18.19 -17.67 -2.87
CA ASP A 364 18.45 -16.70 -3.94
C ASP A 364 17.49 -15.49 -3.91
N ARG A 365 16.57 -15.45 -2.93
CA ARG A 365 15.60 -14.36 -2.79
C ARG A 365 16.31 -13.06 -2.42
N VAL A 366 15.97 -12.00 -3.14
CA VAL A 366 16.46 -10.66 -2.80
C VAL A 366 15.69 -10.15 -1.59
N SER A 367 16.43 -9.61 -0.61
CA SER A 367 15.83 -9.02 0.59
C SER A 367 14.82 -7.92 0.23
N ILE A 368 13.62 -8.03 0.79
CA ILE A 368 12.54 -7.06 0.59
C ILE A 368 12.92 -5.64 1.02
N ILE A 369 13.89 -5.50 1.93
CA ILE A 369 14.40 -4.19 2.37
C ILE A 369 15.08 -3.41 1.23
N VAL A 370 15.63 -4.10 0.22
CA VAL A 370 16.23 -3.45 -0.97
C VAL A 370 15.22 -2.52 -1.66
N SER A 371 13.94 -2.86 -1.60
CA SER A 371 12.88 -2.02 -2.16
C SER A 371 12.86 -0.60 -1.54
N VAL A 372 13.14 -0.47 -0.25
CA VAL A 372 13.15 0.82 0.45
C VAL A 372 14.29 1.70 -0.05
N TYR A 373 15.42 1.11 -0.46
CA TYR A 373 16.51 1.85 -1.10
C TYR A 373 16.13 2.42 -2.46
N PHE A 374 15.46 1.61 -3.29
CA PHE A 374 15.04 2.06 -4.61
C PHE A 374 14.12 3.29 -4.49
N ALA A 375 13.12 3.23 -3.61
CA ALA A 375 12.23 4.35 -3.35
C ALA A 375 12.99 5.60 -2.85
N ASN A 376 13.93 5.42 -1.94
CA ASN A 376 14.72 6.54 -1.41
C ASN A 376 15.67 7.12 -2.48
N ALA A 377 16.27 6.29 -3.33
CA ALA A 377 17.09 6.74 -4.46
C ALA A 377 16.27 7.56 -5.46
N CYS A 378 15.03 7.15 -5.77
CA CYS A 378 14.10 7.96 -6.55
C CYS A 378 13.81 9.32 -5.90
N MET A 379 13.64 9.39 -4.57
CA MET A 379 13.44 10.67 -3.88
C MET A 379 14.67 11.57 -3.93
N ILE A 380 15.86 11.03 -3.66
CA ILE A 380 17.13 11.78 -3.74
C ILE A 380 17.30 12.34 -5.15
N LEU A 381 17.13 11.51 -6.17
CA LEU A 381 17.27 11.93 -7.56
C LEU A 381 16.21 12.98 -7.93
N SER A 382 14.97 12.82 -7.49
CA SER A 382 13.90 13.82 -7.69
C SER A 382 14.27 15.17 -7.06
N LEU A 383 14.76 15.18 -5.82
CA LEU A 383 15.19 16.42 -5.14
C LEU A 383 16.37 17.09 -5.84
N VAL A 384 17.37 16.32 -6.27
CA VAL A 384 18.51 16.85 -7.04
C VAL A 384 18.02 17.45 -8.36
N LEU A 385 17.13 16.77 -9.07
CA LEU A 385 16.56 17.27 -10.32
C LEU A 385 15.73 18.54 -10.09
N PHE A 386 14.93 18.65 -9.03
CA PHE A 386 14.21 19.89 -8.69
C PHE A 386 15.16 21.09 -8.49
N LEU A 387 16.37 20.86 -7.99
CA LEU A 387 17.35 21.91 -7.73
C LEU A 387 18.15 22.32 -8.98
N VAL A 388 18.31 21.42 -9.95
CA VAL A 388 19.24 21.60 -11.09
C VAL A 388 18.53 21.84 -12.43
N VAL A 389 17.35 21.27 -12.62
CA VAL A 389 16.68 21.20 -13.93
C VAL A 389 16.05 22.56 -14.33
N PRO A 390 16.07 22.91 -15.64
CA PRO A 390 15.40 24.12 -16.14
C PRO A 390 13.87 23.99 -16.12
N ARG A 391 13.19 25.14 -16.22
CA ARG A 391 11.73 25.27 -16.11
C ARG A 391 10.95 24.26 -16.97
N ALA A 392 11.36 24.08 -18.23
CA ALA A 392 10.70 23.20 -19.20
C ALA A 392 10.69 21.71 -18.79
N ALA A 393 11.61 21.28 -17.92
CA ALA A 393 11.75 19.91 -17.50
C ALA A 393 11.34 19.67 -16.03
N LEU A 394 10.74 20.66 -15.34
CA LEU A 394 10.20 20.52 -13.98
C LEU A 394 9.14 19.42 -13.79
N PRO A 395 8.34 19.02 -14.80
CA PRO A 395 7.45 17.87 -14.64
C PRO A 395 8.20 16.54 -14.41
N LEU A 396 9.44 16.40 -14.90
CA LEU A 396 10.25 15.18 -14.77
C LEU A 396 10.56 14.80 -13.31
N PRO A 397 11.15 15.67 -12.46
CA PRO A 397 11.38 15.36 -11.06
C PRO A 397 10.08 15.06 -10.31
N TYR A 398 8.96 15.69 -10.71
CA TYR A 398 7.66 15.42 -10.12
C TYR A 398 7.14 14.01 -10.42
N VAL A 399 7.28 13.53 -11.66
CA VAL A 399 6.95 12.15 -12.04
C VAL A 399 7.82 11.16 -11.25
N LEU A 400 9.11 11.44 -11.11
CA LEU A 400 10.01 10.58 -10.34
C LEU A 400 9.64 10.53 -8.85
N ALA A 401 9.24 11.68 -8.26
CA ALA A 401 8.68 11.73 -6.91
C ALA A 401 7.40 10.89 -6.79
N ALA A 402 6.51 10.97 -7.78
CA ALA A 402 5.27 10.20 -7.78
C ALA A 402 5.54 8.68 -7.85
N ILE A 403 6.47 8.24 -8.71
CA ILE A 403 6.89 6.84 -8.83
C ILE A 403 7.50 6.35 -7.52
N GLY A 404 8.46 7.09 -6.96
CA GLY A 404 9.10 6.69 -5.71
C GLY A 404 8.13 6.69 -4.53
N ASN A 405 7.15 7.59 -4.50
CA ASN A 405 6.04 7.56 -3.53
C ASN A 405 5.20 6.27 -3.65
N GLY A 406 4.78 5.94 -4.88
CA GLY A 406 4.03 4.72 -5.14
C GLY A 406 4.79 3.47 -4.71
N PHE A 407 6.06 3.39 -5.10
CA PHE A 407 6.95 2.28 -4.77
C PHE A 407 7.12 2.17 -3.25
N SER A 408 7.45 3.27 -2.58
CA SER A 408 7.57 3.37 -1.12
C SER A 408 6.31 2.90 -0.38
N ALA A 409 5.13 3.35 -0.82
CA ALA A 409 3.86 3.01 -0.19
C ALA A 409 3.55 1.50 -0.27
N ALA A 410 3.93 0.84 -1.37
CA ALA A 410 3.84 -0.62 -1.50
C ALA A 410 4.92 -1.33 -0.67
N SER A 411 6.17 -0.84 -0.70
CA SER A 411 7.28 -1.36 0.11
C SER A 411 6.95 -1.33 1.60
N LEU A 412 6.33 -0.27 2.10
CA LEU A 412 5.96 -0.15 3.50
C LEU A 412 5.11 -1.32 3.98
N VAL A 413 4.09 -1.67 3.21
CA VAL A 413 3.18 -2.78 3.56
C VAL A 413 3.91 -4.12 3.44
N LEU A 414 4.62 -4.34 2.32
CA LEU A 414 5.29 -5.62 2.05
C LEU A 414 6.42 -5.88 3.06
N VAL A 415 7.25 -4.88 3.35
CA VAL A 415 8.34 -4.98 4.33
C VAL A 415 7.79 -5.29 5.71
N THR A 416 6.80 -4.54 6.20
CA THR A 416 6.24 -4.79 7.55
C THR A 416 5.67 -6.19 7.69
N ARG A 417 4.97 -6.67 6.66
CA ARG A 417 4.37 -8.01 6.70
C ARG A 417 5.32 -9.15 6.43
N THR A 418 6.39 -8.92 5.67
CA THR A 418 7.40 -9.94 5.36
C THR A 418 8.41 -10.04 6.49
N VAL A 419 8.78 -8.95 7.14
CA VAL A 419 9.84 -8.93 8.16
C VAL A 419 9.35 -9.33 9.55
N PHE A 420 8.11 -9.00 9.92
CA PHE A 420 7.58 -9.26 11.27
C PHE A 420 6.52 -10.38 11.24
N ALA A 421 6.73 -11.44 12.04
CA ALA A 421 5.76 -12.53 12.18
C ALA A 421 4.62 -12.15 13.13
N LYS A 422 4.96 -11.51 14.25
CA LYS A 422 4.02 -11.13 15.32
C LYS A 422 3.63 -9.66 15.22
N ASP A 423 2.41 -9.36 15.65
CA ASP A 423 1.88 -7.99 15.72
C ASP A 423 2.03 -7.15 14.43
N PRO A 424 1.69 -7.70 13.23
CA PRO A 424 1.96 -7.02 11.97
C PRO A 424 1.19 -5.70 11.84
N ALA A 425 -0.04 -5.61 12.38
CA ALA A 425 -0.81 -4.38 12.32
C ALA A 425 -0.22 -3.30 13.23
N LYS A 426 0.27 -3.64 14.44
CA LYS A 426 1.01 -2.67 15.29
C LYS A 426 2.26 -2.15 14.59
N HIS A 427 3.08 -3.00 13.96
CA HIS A 427 4.28 -2.55 13.24
C HIS A 427 3.93 -1.62 12.07
N TYR A 428 2.92 -1.96 11.28
CA TYR A 428 2.46 -1.12 10.18
C TYR A 428 1.91 0.22 10.66
N ASN A 429 1.06 0.21 11.69
CA ASN A 429 0.45 1.42 12.23
C ASN A 429 1.46 2.30 12.97
N PHE A 430 2.47 1.72 13.60
CA PHE A 430 3.56 2.48 14.21
C PHE A 430 4.30 3.32 13.19
N ILE A 431 4.44 2.86 11.95
CA ILE A 431 5.15 3.61 10.92
C ILE A 431 4.37 4.85 10.45
N PHE A 432 3.04 4.87 10.59
CA PHE A 432 2.29 6.11 10.36
C PHE A 432 2.64 7.23 11.35
N LEU A 433 3.30 6.93 12.48
CA LEU A 433 3.91 7.96 13.31
C LEU A 433 4.89 8.81 12.50
N ALA A 434 5.67 8.22 11.59
CA ALA A 434 6.53 8.95 10.68
C ALA A 434 5.73 9.90 9.76
N SER A 435 4.55 9.48 9.30
CA SER A 435 3.63 10.31 8.51
C SER A 435 3.06 11.48 9.33
N VAL A 436 2.66 11.25 10.58
CA VAL A 436 2.23 12.32 11.51
C VAL A 436 3.37 13.32 11.72
N SER A 437 4.54 12.81 12.14
CA SER A 437 5.71 13.64 12.44
C SER A 437 6.16 14.43 11.22
N SER A 438 6.21 13.83 10.03
CA SER A 438 6.64 14.54 8.82
C SER A 438 5.66 15.60 8.37
N THR A 439 4.35 15.38 8.50
CA THR A 439 3.33 16.40 8.22
C THR A 439 3.52 17.63 9.11
N ILE A 440 3.91 17.43 10.38
CA ILE A 440 4.16 18.52 11.33
C ILE A 440 5.53 19.16 11.06
N PHE A 441 6.61 18.40 11.14
CA PHE A 441 7.97 18.94 11.13
C PHE A 441 8.45 19.36 9.74
N LEU A 442 8.16 18.56 8.71
CA LEU A 442 8.67 18.83 7.36
C LEU A 442 7.69 19.69 6.55
N ASN A 443 6.40 19.38 6.58
CA ASN A 443 5.42 20.13 5.79
C ASN A 443 5.00 21.44 6.47
N ARG A 444 4.51 21.39 7.70
CA ARG A 444 4.03 22.61 8.38
C ARG A 444 5.17 23.53 8.82
N LEU A 445 6.13 22.99 9.57
CA LEU A 445 7.18 23.79 10.21
C LEU A 445 8.33 24.13 9.26
N LEU A 446 8.96 23.15 8.61
CA LEU A 446 10.10 23.41 7.73
C LEU A 446 9.66 24.13 6.44
N TYR A 447 8.75 23.53 5.65
CA TYR A 447 8.33 24.13 4.39
C TYR A 447 7.37 25.30 4.58
N GLY A 448 6.27 25.09 5.31
CA GLY A 448 5.18 26.07 5.43
C GLY A 448 5.60 27.39 6.06
N GLU A 449 6.29 27.37 7.21
CA GLU A 449 6.78 28.61 7.84
C GLU A 449 7.90 29.27 7.03
N TRP A 450 8.78 28.50 6.39
CA TRP A 450 9.83 29.05 5.52
C TRP A 450 9.24 29.78 4.33
N TYR A 451 8.32 29.13 3.60
CA TYR A 451 7.64 29.71 2.45
C TYR A 451 6.90 30.99 2.85
N THR A 452 6.14 30.95 3.95
CA THR A 452 5.38 32.11 4.45
C THR A 452 6.30 33.25 4.91
N ARG A 453 7.47 32.94 5.46
CA ARG A 453 8.48 33.94 5.85
C ARG A 453 9.08 34.63 4.62
N GLU A 454 9.44 33.87 3.59
CA GLU A 454 10.02 34.42 2.37
C GLU A 454 9.02 35.21 1.52
N ALA A 455 7.74 34.78 1.50
CA ALA A 455 6.63 35.53 0.90
C ALA A 455 6.41 36.88 1.62
N ARG A 456 6.35 36.89 2.96
CA ARG A 456 6.24 38.12 3.77
C ARG A 456 7.41 39.07 3.59
N ARG A 457 8.63 38.56 3.47
CA ARG A 457 9.84 39.37 3.21
C ARG A 457 9.75 40.15 1.89
N ARG A 458 8.97 39.66 0.94
CA ARG A 458 8.77 40.25 -0.39
C ARG A 458 7.44 40.99 -0.54
N SER A 459 6.63 41.03 0.52
CA SER A 459 5.29 41.62 0.48
C SER A 459 4.39 41.01 -0.61
N VAL A 460 4.53 39.71 -0.87
CA VAL A 460 3.69 38.94 -1.81
C VAL A 460 2.94 37.84 -1.09
N ASP A 461 1.74 37.51 -1.57
CA ASP A 461 0.95 36.40 -1.03
C ASP A 461 1.44 35.04 -1.53
N VAL A 462 1.92 34.99 -2.78
CA VAL A 462 2.50 33.79 -3.41
C VAL A 462 3.93 34.10 -3.82
N CYS A 463 4.88 33.32 -3.32
CA CYS A 463 6.28 33.49 -3.68
C CYS A 463 6.62 32.67 -4.94
N LEU A 464 7.11 33.35 -5.97
CA LEU A 464 7.55 32.78 -7.25
C LEU A 464 9.07 32.58 -7.33
N ASP A 465 9.82 33.00 -6.33
CA ASP A 465 11.27 32.84 -6.30
C ASP A 465 11.71 31.43 -5.86
N ARG A 466 12.76 30.92 -6.49
CA ARG A 466 13.42 29.66 -6.10
C ARG A 466 13.84 29.65 -4.63
N ALA A 467 14.24 30.81 -4.09
CA ALA A 467 14.64 30.96 -2.69
C ALA A 467 13.55 30.53 -1.68
N CYS A 468 12.28 30.58 -2.07
CA CYS A 468 11.15 30.21 -1.23
C CYS A 468 11.02 28.70 -1.01
N VAL A 469 11.68 27.88 -1.84
CA VAL A 469 11.60 26.41 -1.76
C VAL A 469 12.97 25.74 -1.66
N GLN A 470 14.04 26.42 -2.06
CA GLN A 470 15.39 25.85 -2.14
C GLN A 470 15.92 25.33 -0.79
N LEU A 471 15.82 26.12 0.28
CA LEU A 471 16.32 25.66 1.59
C LEU A 471 15.56 24.43 2.11
N PRO A 472 14.21 24.41 2.15
CA PRO A 472 13.48 23.19 2.50
C PRO A 472 13.89 21.97 1.66
N LEU A 473 14.05 22.13 0.34
CA LEU A 473 14.47 21.04 -0.54
C LEU A 473 15.88 20.51 -0.20
N LEU A 474 16.84 21.40 0.11
CA LEU A 474 18.20 21.02 0.51
C LEU A 474 18.23 20.30 1.87
N VAL A 475 17.45 20.77 2.85
CA VAL A 475 17.34 20.11 4.17
C VAL A 475 16.74 18.71 4.00
N MET A 476 15.68 18.59 3.22
CA MET A 476 15.05 17.30 2.92
C MET A 476 15.98 16.37 2.15
N LEU A 477 16.84 16.89 1.26
CA LEU A 477 17.87 16.10 0.58
C LEU A 477 18.85 15.49 1.59
N GLY A 478 19.34 16.28 2.54
CA GLY A 478 20.17 15.79 3.64
C GLY A 478 19.49 14.68 4.45
N PHE A 479 18.20 14.84 4.78
CA PHE A 479 17.43 13.80 5.48
C PHE A 479 17.23 12.53 4.67
N ASN A 480 17.11 12.62 3.34
CA ASN A 480 17.00 11.43 2.49
C ASN A 480 18.34 10.70 2.34
N VAL A 481 19.48 11.42 2.39
CA VAL A 481 20.81 10.80 2.46
C VAL A 481 21.00 10.05 3.78
N THR A 482 20.61 10.62 4.92
CA THR A 482 20.69 9.89 6.20
C THR A 482 19.73 8.70 6.24
N ALA A 483 18.53 8.82 5.65
CA ALA A 483 17.62 7.69 5.45
C ALA A 483 18.23 6.58 4.58
N PHE A 484 19.09 6.92 3.61
CA PHE A 484 19.78 5.92 2.79
C PHE A 484 20.74 5.09 3.64
N ILE A 485 21.46 5.74 4.55
CA ILE A 485 22.35 5.09 5.52
C ILE A 485 21.53 4.23 6.50
N SER A 486 20.41 4.74 7.01
CA SER A 486 19.50 3.98 7.88
C SER A 486 18.94 2.73 7.19
N ASN A 487 18.57 2.83 5.91
CA ASN A 487 18.15 1.68 5.11
C ASN A 487 19.27 0.64 4.98
N ALA A 488 20.53 1.08 4.89
CA ALA A 488 21.67 0.18 4.83
C ALA A 488 21.90 -0.61 6.11
N TYR A 489 21.75 0.05 7.24
CA TYR A 489 21.77 -0.63 8.53
C TYR A 489 20.65 -1.68 8.64
N VAL A 490 19.40 -1.32 8.33
CA VAL A 490 18.24 -2.25 8.40
C VAL A 490 18.40 -3.43 7.43
N HIS A 491 18.90 -3.16 6.21
CA HIS A 491 19.14 -4.20 5.23
C HIS A 491 20.21 -5.18 5.69
N TRP A 492 21.33 -4.68 6.20
CA TRP A 492 22.43 -5.51 6.70
C TRP A 492 21.99 -6.40 7.86
N GLU A 493 21.28 -5.84 8.84
CA GLU A 493 20.72 -6.61 9.98
C GLU A 493 19.75 -7.71 9.52
N TYR A 494 18.90 -7.42 8.53
CA TYR A 494 17.94 -8.40 8.02
C TYR A 494 18.60 -9.48 7.16
N VAL A 495 19.60 -9.13 6.34
CA VAL A 495 20.36 -10.12 5.57
C VAL A 495 21.16 -11.04 6.50
N LYS A 496 21.76 -10.49 7.56
CA LYS A 496 22.45 -11.28 8.59
C LYS A 496 21.49 -12.28 9.24
N PHE A 497 20.30 -11.83 9.62
CA PHE A 497 19.26 -12.70 10.18
C PHE A 497 18.82 -13.79 9.18
N ASN A 498 18.57 -13.44 7.92
CA ASN A 498 18.17 -14.42 6.90
C ASN A 498 19.23 -15.50 6.70
N ARG A 499 20.51 -15.13 6.65
CA ARG A 499 21.61 -16.09 6.53
C ARG A 499 21.63 -17.06 7.72
N GLN A 500 21.51 -16.56 8.94
CA GLN A 500 21.46 -17.40 10.14
C GLN A 500 20.33 -18.43 10.09
N VAL A 501 19.13 -18.01 9.69
CA VAL A 501 17.96 -18.91 9.60
C VAL A 501 18.12 -19.94 8.46
N LEU A 502 18.71 -19.53 7.34
CA LEU A 502 18.99 -20.44 6.22
C LEU A 502 20.11 -21.44 6.56
N ASP A 503 21.12 -21.03 7.31
CA ASP A 503 22.20 -21.90 7.80
C ASP A 503 21.66 -22.92 8.82
N GLU A 504 20.81 -22.50 9.75
CA GLU A 504 20.13 -23.39 10.71
C GLU A 504 19.24 -24.40 9.99
N ARG A 505 18.49 -23.96 8.98
CA ARG A 505 17.71 -24.84 8.11
C ARG A 505 18.58 -25.88 7.41
N ARG A 506 19.74 -25.48 6.89
CA ARG A 506 20.67 -26.41 6.21
C ARG A 506 21.17 -27.48 7.17
N ARG A 507 21.55 -27.09 8.39
CA ARG A 507 21.95 -28.04 9.45
C ARG A 507 20.85 -29.04 9.79
N LEU A 508 19.61 -28.59 9.92
CA LEU A 508 18.47 -29.48 10.20
C LEU A 508 18.25 -30.51 9.07
N PHE A 509 18.48 -30.13 7.81
CA PHE A 509 18.43 -31.08 6.70
C PHE A 509 19.59 -32.08 6.73
N GLU A 510 20.80 -31.62 7.03
CA GLU A 510 22.00 -32.47 7.15
C GLU A 510 21.83 -33.48 8.30
N GLU A 511 21.37 -33.03 9.48
CA GLU A 511 21.09 -33.89 10.64
C GLU A 511 19.97 -34.92 10.37
N GLN A 512 18.96 -34.56 9.59
CA GLN A 512 17.89 -35.50 9.20
C GLN A 512 18.34 -36.51 8.13
N GLN A 513 19.26 -36.14 7.25
CA GLN A 513 19.87 -37.09 6.30
C GLN A 513 20.80 -38.06 7.04
N GLU A 514 21.67 -37.56 7.91
CA GLU A 514 22.56 -38.39 8.73
C GLU A 514 21.79 -39.29 9.72
N GLY A 515 20.71 -38.79 10.31
CA GLY A 515 19.83 -39.56 11.20
C GLY A 515 18.93 -40.56 10.46
N GLY A 516 18.59 -40.29 9.19
CA GLY A 516 17.82 -41.21 8.33
C GLY A 516 18.64 -42.40 7.85
N ASP A 517 19.93 -42.20 7.58
CA ASP A 517 20.88 -43.26 7.22
C ASP A 517 21.27 -44.16 8.41
N LEU A 518 20.97 -43.74 9.65
CA LEU A 518 21.20 -44.58 10.85
C LEU A 518 20.08 -45.62 11.10
N TRP A 519 18.97 -45.56 10.36
CA TRP A 519 17.82 -46.47 10.47
C TRP A 519 17.45 -47.14 9.14
N ALA A 520 18.28 -47.01 8.11
CA ALA A 520 18.23 -47.77 6.86
C ALA A 520 19.30 -48.87 6.89
#